data_AF-A0A2H1FCF6-F1
#
_entry.id   AF-A0A2H1FCF6-F1
#
_cell.length_a   1.000
_cell.length_b   1.000
_cell.length_c   1.000
_cell.angle_alpha   90.00
_cell.angle_beta   90.00
_cell.angle_gamma   90.00
#
_symmetry.space_group_name_H-M   'P 1'
#
loop_
_entity.id
_entity.type
_entity.pdbx_description
1 polymer ?
#
loop_
_entity_poly.entity_id
_entity_poly.type
_entity_poly.pdbx_seq_one_letter_code
_entity_poly.pdbx_strand_id
1 'polypeptide(L)'
;MLGKKESMQSYSYVIIICLVFSMGVAPVFAQTSSQYLIKDAQSGQSFQVPYSITGAIVSDMSISSSDTSLVVFLQSSDDGNLTLTLPRALIDAKNGTNDDQFFVLVDGADTDFTEHKTSTDRTITVFIPKNTEQVEVIGTQVVPEFGALSSVVLIMAIISIVAISTKTRLKFA
;
A
#
# COMPACT_ATOMS: atom_id res chain seq x y z
N MET A 1 -1.30 -66.27 31.57
CA MET A 1 -2.21 -65.46 30.73
C MET A 1 -1.63 -64.04 30.49
N LEU A 2 -0.32 -63.93 30.26
CA LEU A 2 0.44 -62.67 30.33
C LEU A 2 1.13 -62.32 28.99
N GLY A 3 0.47 -62.61 27.86
CA GLY A 3 1.06 -62.42 26.51
C GLY A 3 0.19 -61.62 25.54
N LYS A 4 -1.04 -61.24 25.94
CA LYS A 4 -2.00 -60.61 25.02
C LYS A 4 -2.12 -59.08 25.21
N LYS A 5 -1.59 -58.53 26.31
CA LYS A 5 -1.69 -57.10 26.65
C LYS A 5 -0.57 -56.26 26.03
N GLU A 6 0.64 -56.81 25.90
CA GLU A 6 1.81 -56.19 25.27
C GLU A 6 1.62 -55.96 23.76
N SER A 7 0.92 -56.87 23.09
CA SER A 7 0.64 -56.81 21.65
C SER A 7 -0.18 -55.57 21.28
N MET A 8 -1.17 -55.21 22.09
CA MET A 8 -2.13 -54.15 21.76
C MET A 8 -1.58 -52.74 21.96
N GLN A 9 -0.61 -52.54 22.87
CA GLN A 9 0.08 -51.25 23.03
C GLN A 9 1.06 -50.98 21.88
N SER A 10 1.73 -52.00 21.36
CA SER A 10 2.70 -51.85 20.27
C SER A 10 2.04 -51.40 18.95
N TYR A 11 0.87 -51.96 18.61
CA TYR A 11 0.11 -51.53 17.43
C TYR A 11 -0.40 -50.08 17.55
N SER A 12 -0.78 -49.64 18.75
CA SER A 12 -1.23 -48.27 18.98
C SER A 12 -0.11 -47.25 18.72
N TYR A 13 1.12 -47.53 19.19
CA TYR A 13 2.28 -46.67 18.92
C TYR A 13 2.70 -46.67 17.44
N VAL A 14 2.63 -47.81 16.76
CA VAL A 14 2.97 -47.89 15.31
C VAL A 14 1.96 -47.12 14.45
N ILE A 15 0.67 -47.14 14.83
CA ILE A 15 -0.38 -46.36 14.13
C ILE A 15 -0.23 -44.85 14.42
N ILE A 16 0.10 -44.47 15.67
CA ILE A 16 0.30 -43.06 16.04
C ILE A 16 1.53 -42.46 15.36
N ILE A 17 2.63 -43.21 15.18
CA ILE A 17 3.84 -42.74 14.48
C ILE A 17 3.59 -42.51 12.97
N CYS A 18 2.69 -43.26 12.33
CA CYS A 18 2.35 -43.04 10.92
C CYS A 18 1.52 -41.75 10.68
N LEU A 19 0.71 -41.33 11.66
CA LEU A 19 -0.12 -40.12 11.52
C LEU A 19 0.69 -38.83 11.63
N VAL A 20 1.83 -38.84 12.32
CA VAL A 20 2.71 -37.66 12.43
C VAL A 20 3.58 -37.44 11.19
N PHE A 21 3.69 -38.43 10.30
CA PHE A 21 4.48 -38.33 9.07
C PHE A 21 3.71 -37.80 7.86
N SER A 22 2.41 -37.50 8.02
CA SER A 22 1.54 -37.00 6.94
C SER A 22 1.33 -35.48 6.97
N MET A 23 2.15 -34.71 7.69
CA MET A 23 2.21 -33.26 7.49
C MET A 23 2.90 -32.98 6.15
N GLY A 24 2.16 -33.21 5.06
CA GLY A 24 2.52 -32.73 3.74
C GLY A 24 2.73 -31.23 3.84
N VAL A 25 3.97 -30.80 3.70
CA VAL A 25 4.26 -29.42 3.34
C VAL A 25 3.71 -29.26 1.92
N ALA A 26 2.48 -28.74 1.81
CA ALA A 26 2.01 -28.25 0.53
C ALA A 26 3.07 -27.24 0.06
N PRO A 27 3.55 -27.31 -1.20
CA PRO A 27 4.29 -26.20 -1.74
C PRO A 27 3.34 -25.01 -1.69
N VAL A 28 3.62 -24.05 -0.80
CA VAL A 28 3.03 -22.72 -0.92
C VAL A 28 3.52 -22.22 -2.26
N PHE A 29 2.64 -22.23 -3.25
CA PHE A 29 2.91 -21.58 -4.52
C PHE A 29 3.20 -20.12 -4.18
N ALA A 30 4.46 -19.72 -4.28
CA ALA A 30 4.84 -18.33 -4.18
C ALA A 30 4.08 -17.60 -5.29
N GLN A 31 2.97 -16.94 -4.95
CA GLN A 31 2.34 -16.00 -5.84
C GLN A 31 3.40 -14.94 -6.11
N THR A 32 3.93 -14.89 -7.33
CA THR A 32 4.84 -13.83 -7.75
C THR A 32 4.04 -12.53 -7.76
N SER A 33 3.97 -11.88 -6.60
CA SER A 33 3.50 -10.51 -6.51
C SER A 33 4.51 -9.67 -7.28
N SER A 34 4.07 -9.04 -8.36
CA SER A 34 4.84 -7.98 -8.99
C SER A 34 4.99 -6.83 -8.00
N GLN A 35 6.05 -6.05 -8.14
CA GLN A 35 6.29 -4.90 -7.27
C GLN A 35 6.61 -3.71 -8.16
N TYR A 36 6.00 -2.57 -7.83
CA TYR A 36 6.33 -1.29 -8.44
C TYR A 36 7.16 -0.48 -7.45
N LEU A 37 8.24 0.14 -7.92
CA LEU A 37 9.10 0.98 -7.09
C LEU A 37 8.78 2.44 -7.37
N ILE A 38 8.14 3.10 -6.41
CA ILE A 38 7.84 4.52 -6.47
C ILE A 38 8.98 5.26 -5.81
N LYS A 39 9.59 6.20 -6.53
CA LYS A 39 10.64 7.05 -5.99
C LYS A 39 10.06 8.42 -5.71
N ASP A 40 10.15 8.85 -4.46
CA ASP A 40 9.88 10.23 -4.13
C ASP A 40 11.07 11.09 -4.57
N ALA A 41 10.82 11.97 -5.55
CA ALA A 41 11.81 12.88 -6.08
C ALA A 41 12.31 13.91 -5.05
N GLN A 42 11.54 14.18 -3.99
CA GLN A 42 11.88 15.20 -2.99
C GLN A 42 12.68 14.64 -1.82
N SER A 43 12.24 13.54 -1.20
CA SER A 43 12.97 12.92 -0.07
C SER A 43 14.04 11.93 -0.51
N GLY A 44 14.02 11.47 -1.76
CA GLY A 44 14.86 10.37 -2.23
C GLY A 44 14.46 9.00 -1.69
N GLN A 45 13.38 8.91 -0.90
CA GLN A 45 12.84 7.65 -0.41
C GLN A 45 12.22 6.86 -1.55
N SER A 46 12.31 5.54 -1.45
CA SER A 46 11.67 4.63 -2.39
C SER A 46 10.69 3.73 -1.66
N PHE A 47 9.49 3.61 -2.21
CA PHE A 47 8.42 2.80 -1.68
C PHE A 47 8.15 1.64 -2.63
N GLN A 48 8.13 0.43 -2.10
CA GLN A 48 7.72 -0.75 -2.83
C GLN A 48 6.21 -0.90 -2.69
N VAL A 49 5.52 -0.99 -3.81
CA VAL A 49 4.08 -1.27 -3.88
C VAL A 49 3.91 -2.64 -4.51
N PRO A 50 3.76 -3.71 -3.70
CA PRO A 50 3.37 -5.01 -4.19
C PRO A 50 1.99 -4.94 -4.84
N TYR A 51 1.85 -5.56 -6.02
CA TYR A 51 0.59 -5.62 -6.74
C TYR A 51 0.37 -6.97 -7.43
N SER A 52 -0.90 -7.27 -7.68
CA SER A 52 -1.34 -8.39 -8.52
C SER A 52 -2.45 -7.88 -9.44
N ILE A 53 -2.34 -8.20 -10.73
CA ILE A 53 -3.28 -7.73 -11.74
C ILE A 53 -3.68 -8.88 -12.66
N THR A 54 -4.96 -8.91 -13.04
CA THR A 54 -5.49 -9.79 -14.09
C THR A 54 -6.19 -8.94 -15.15
N GLY A 55 -6.28 -9.42 -16.39
CA GLY A 55 -6.95 -8.71 -17.50
C GLY A 55 -6.22 -7.46 -18.04
N ALA A 56 -5.18 -7.00 -17.33
CA ALA A 56 -4.46 -5.77 -17.66
C ALA A 56 -2.95 -5.86 -17.32
N ILE A 57 -2.19 -4.90 -17.86
CA ILE A 57 -0.76 -4.72 -17.58
C ILE A 57 -0.53 -3.32 -17.00
N VAL A 58 0.11 -3.24 -15.84
CA VAL A 58 0.53 -1.96 -15.23
C VAL A 58 1.69 -1.39 -16.04
N SER A 59 1.54 -0.15 -16.50
CA SER A 59 2.56 0.59 -17.23
C SER A 59 3.37 1.52 -16.32
N ASP A 60 2.71 2.21 -15.38
CA ASP A 60 3.34 3.16 -14.46
C ASP A 60 2.51 3.31 -13.18
N MET A 61 3.15 3.78 -12.10
CA MET A 61 2.47 4.27 -10.89
C MET A 61 3.13 5.57 -10.45
N SER A 62 2.31 6.60 -10.28
CA SER A 62 2.76 7.95 -9.94
C SER A 62 1.93 8.54 -8.82
N ILE A 63 2.56 9.33 -7.96
CA ILE A 63 1.87 10.04 -6.89
C ILE A 63 1.44 11.41 -7.39
N SER A 64 0.18 11.78 -7.17
CA SER A 64 -0.29 13.15 -7.29
C SER A 64 -0.38 13.77 -5.90
N SER A 65 0.57 14.63 -5.55
CA SER A 65 0.55 15.36 -4.28
C SER A 65 -0.50 16.48 -4.24
N SER A 66 -0.93 17.00 -5.40
CA SER A 66 -2.03 17.97 -5.47
C SER A 66 -3.38 17.33 -5.15
N ASP A 67 -3.57 16.10 -5.61
CA ASP A 67 -4.85 15.37 -5.47
C ASP A 67 -4.81 14.39 -4.30
N THR A 68 -3.67 14.29 -3.62
CA THR A 68 -3.46 13.38 -2.48
C THR A 68 -3.77 11.92 -2.86
N SER A 69 -3.31 11.54 -4.04
CA SER A 69 -3.64 10.27 -4.67
C SER A 69 -2.43 9.52 -5.22
N LEU A 70 -2.60 8.21 -5.39
CA LEU A 70 -1.72 7.35 -6.17
C LEU A 70 -2.45 6.96 -7.46
N VAL A 71 -1.87 7.29 -8.60
CA VAL A 71 -2.41 6.99 -9.93
C VAL A 71 -1.66 5.81 -10.51
N VAL A 72 -2.39 4.77 -10.88
CA VAL A 72 -1.90 3.58 -11.56
C VAL A 72 -2.33 3.64 -13.02
N PHE A 73 -1.34 3.73 -13.91
CA PHE A 73 -1.56 3.66 -15.35
C PHE A 73 -1.44 2.22 -15.81
N LEU A 74 -2.42 1.75 -16.57
CA LEU A 74 -2.49 0.37 -17.02
C LEU A 74 -3.08 0.29 -18.43
N GLN A 75 -2.92 -0.88 -19.05
CA GLN A 75 -3.55 -1.21 -20.32
C GLN A 75 -4.36 -2.48 -20.12
N SER A 76 -5.68 -2.35 -20.10
CA SER A 76 -6.63 -3.44 -19.90
C SER A 76 -7.07 -4.05 -21.23
N SER A 77 -6.75 -5.33 -21.45
CA SER A 77 -7.20 -6.08 -22.64
C SER A 77 -8.50 -6.86 -22.40
N ASP A 78 -8.79 -7.20 -21.14
CA ASP A 78 -9.96 -7.94 -20.69
C ASP A 78 -10.34 -7.50 -19.26
N ASP A 79 -11.55 -7.87 -18.82
CA ASP A 79 -11.99 -7.63 -17.45
C ASP A 79 -11.07 -8.35 -16.45
N GLY A 80 -10.83 -7.71 -15.30
CA GLY A 80 -9.94 -8.25 -14.29
C GLY A 80 -10.02 -7.55 -12.95
N ASN A 81 -9.03 -7.79 -12.11
CA ASN A 81 -8.91 -7.16 -10.81
C ASN A 81 -7.49 -6.66 -10.62
N LEU A 82 -7.37 -5.54 -9.91
CA LEU A 82 -6.10 -5.03 -9.40
C LEU A 82 -6.13 -5.08 -7.88
N THR A 83 -5.16 -5.79 -7.32
CA THR A 83 -4.85 -5.78 -5.89
C THR A 83 -3.56 -5.00 -5.67
N LEU A 84 -3.60 -3.99 -4.81
CA LEU A 84 -2.44 -3.16 -4.44
C LEU A 84 -2.22 -3.27 -2.93
N THR A 85 -0.99 -3.47 -2.50
CA THR A 85 -0.58 -3.31 -1.09
C THR A 85 0.17 -2.01 -0.95
N LEU A 86 -0.46 -1.04 -0.29
CA LEU A 86 -0.01 0.33 -0.15
C LEU A 86 0.63 0.51 1.23
N PRO A 87 1.92 0.85 1.31
CA PRO A 87 2.52 1.26 2.57
C PRO A 87 1.84 2.51 3.10
N ARG A 88 1.45 2.53 4.37
CA ARG A 88 0.84 3.72 5.00
C ARG A 88 1.78 4.92 5.04
N ALA A 89 3.08 4.65 5.02
CA ALA A 89 4.10 5.68 4.90
C ALA A 89 4.13 6.35 3.52
N LEU A 90 3.55 5.72 2.48
CA LEU A 90 3.42 6.26 1.13
C LEU A 90 2.10 7.00 0.95
N ILE A 91 0.99 6.36 1.31
CA ILE A 91 -0.37 6.87 1.18
C ILE A 91 -1.24 6.30 2.31
N ASP A 92 -2.03 7.15 2.95
CA ASP A 92 -2.96 6.73 4.02
C ASP A 92 -4.26 7.56 3.95
N ALA A 93 -5.31 7.05 4.58
CA ALA A 93 -6.60 7.72 4.72
C ALA A 93 -7.00 7.76 6.20
N LYS A 94 -6.96 8.93 6.81
CA LYS A 94 -7.10 9.13 8.25
C LYS A 94 -8.11 10.24 8.54
N ASN A 95 -8.96 10.00 9.53
CA ASN A 95 -9.77 11.04 10.15
C ASN A 95 -9.26 11.27 11.57
N GLY A 96 -8.35 12.24 11.70
CA GLY A 96 -7.57 12.46 12.92
C GLY A 96 -6.66 11.27 13.21
N THR A 97 -6.87 10.60 14.35
CA THR A 97 -6.10 9.41 14.74
C THR A 97 -6.68 8.10 14.22
N ASN A 98 -7.91 8.12 13.70
CA ASN A 98 -8.64 6.94 13.28
C ASN A 98 -8.43 6.67 11.79
N ASP A 99 -8.48 5.40 11.40
CA ASP A 99 -8.47 5.03 9.98
C ASP A 99 -9.80 5.42 9.32
N ASP A 100 -9.70 6.13 8.21
CA ASP A 100 -10.80 6.34 7.26
C ASP A 100 -10.67 5.37 6.08
N GLN A 101 -11.58 5.43 5.11
CA GLN A 101 -11.50 4.66 3.87
C GLN A 101 -10.83 5.48 2.76
N PHE A 102 -10.18 4.79 1.82
CA PHE A 102 -9.79 5.40 0.55
C PHE A 102 -11.01 5.71 -0.31
N PHE A 103 -10.84 6.58 -1.31
CA PHE A 103 -11.69 6.63 -2.49
C PHE A 103 -10.93 6.02 -3.66
N VAL A 104 -11.59 5.20 -4.46
CA VAL A 104 -10.96 4.55 -5.61
C VAL A 104 -11.76 4.88 -6.85
N LEU A 105 -11.07 5.43 -7.86
CA LEU A 105 -11.66 5.74 -9.15
C LEU A 105 -11.09 4.82 -10.22
N VAL A 106 -11.94 4.40 -11.15
CA VAL A 106 -11.58 3.67 -12.37
C VAL A 106 -11.96 4.57 -13.55
N ASP A 107 -10.97 5.02 -14.32
CA ASP A 107 -11.12 6.03 -15.38
C ASP A 107 -11.92 7.28 -14.93
N GLY A 108 -11.68 7.72 -13.70
CA GLY A 108 -12.32 8.89 -13.09
C GLY A 108 -13.74 8.66 -12.55
N ALA A 109 -14.28 7.45 -12.67
CA ALA A 109 -15.57 7.07 -12.09
C ALA A 109 -15.39 6.35 -10.75
N ASP A 110 -16.22 6.69 -9.77
CA ASP A 110 -16.24 6.03 -8.46
C ASP A 110 -16.62 4.56 -8.58
N THR A 111 -15.99 3.71 -7.76
CA THR A 111 -16.21 2.26 -7.78
C THR A 111 -16.13 1.66 -6.39
N ASP A 112 -16.84 0.55 -6.21
CA ASP A 112 -16.66 -0.31 -5.05
C ASP A 112 -15.29 -0.98 -5.09
N PHE A 113 -14.71 -1.16 -3.90
CA PHE A 113 -13.46 -1.88 -3.69
C PHE A 113 -13.48 -2.54 -2.31
N THR A 114 -12.58 -3.51 -2.12
CA THR A 114 -12.35 -4.12 -0.81
C THR A 114 -11.05 -3.59 -0.22
N GLU A 115 -11.03 -3.39 1.09
CA GLU A 115 -9.87 -2.88 1.81
C GLU A 115 -9.55 -3.76 3.02
N HIS A 116 -8.27 -4.10 3.18
CA HIS A 116 -7.74 -4.74 4.36
C HIS A 116 -6.64 -3.86 4.97
N LYS A 117 -6.77 -3.55 6.26
CA LYS A 117 -5.91 -2.60 6.97
C LYS A 117 -5.01 -3.33 7.96
N THR A 118 -3.70 -3.05 7.91
CA THR A 118 -2.75 -3.44 8.96
C THR A 118 -2.17 -2.19 9.62
N SER A 119 -1.26 -2.33 10.59
CA SER A 119 -0.58 -1.18 11.19
C SER A 119 0.40 -0.48 10.25
N THR A 120 0.90 -1.17 9.23
CA THR A 120 1.95 -0.68 8.32
C THR A 120 1.47 -0.46 6.90
N ASP A 121 0.45 -1.20 6.47
CA ASP A 121 0.01 -1.28 5.08
C ASP A 121 -1.51 -1.26 4.98
N ARG A 122 -1.98 -0.99 3.77
CA ARG A 122 -3.37 -1.12 3.36
C ARG A 122 -3.43 -1.84 2.02
N THR A 123 -4.13 -2.96 1.98
CA THR A 123 -4.33 -3.71 0.75
C THR A 123 -5.71 -3.40 0.20
N ILE A 124 -5.78 -2.91 -1.03
CA ILE A 124 -7.04 -2.71 -1.75
C ILE A 124 -7.17 -3.71 -2.89
N THR A 125 -8.40 -4.10 -3.21
CA THR A 125 -8.70 -4.85 -4.45
C THR A 125 -9.90 -4.22 -5.13
N VAL A 126 -9.74 -3.88 -6.41
CA VAL A 126 -10.73 -3.20 -7.24
C VAL A 126 -10.91 -3.94 -8.57
N PHE A 127 -12.15 -3.97 -9.05
CA PHE A 127 -12.48 -4.51 -10.37
C PHE A 127 -12.05 -3.53 -11.47
N ILE A 128 -11.47 -4.06 -12.55
CA ILE A 128 -11.02 -3.29 -13.70
C ILE A 128 -11.75 -3.83 -14.94
N PRO A 129 -12.65 -3.04 -15.55
CA PRO A 129 -13.23 -3.36 -16.84
C PRO A 129 -12.19 -3.40 -17.97
N LYS A 130 -12.53 -4.08 -19.06
CA LYS A 130 -11.79 -3.99 -20.31
C LYS A 130 -11.68 -2.54 -20.80
N ASN A 131 -10.54 -2.20 -21.38
CA ASN A 131 -10.18 -0.86 -21.91
C ASN A 131 -10.02 0.23 -20.84
N THR A 132 -9.92 -0.13 -19.55
CA THR A 132 -9.47 0.82 -18.53
C THR A 132 -8.01 1.21 -18.75
N GLU A 133 -7.73 2.49 -18.53
CA GLU A 133 -6.41 3.10 -18.68
C GLU A 133 -5.85 3.56 -17.32
N GLN A 134 -6.73 3.88 -16.38
CA GLN A 134 -6.34 4.50 -15.12
C GLN A 134 -7.13 3.95 -13.93
N VAL A 135 -6.41 3.67 -12.84
CA VAL A 135 -6.99 3.50 -11.50
C VAL A 135 -6.35 4.52 -10.58
N GLU A 136 -7.16 5.29 -9.85
CA GLU A 136 -6.69 6.29 -8.91
C GLU A 136 -7.15 5.96 -7.50
N VAL A 137 -6.21 5.96 -6.56
CA VAL A 137 -6.46 5.73 -5.13
C VAL A 137 -6.23 7.03 -4.39
N ILE A 138 -7.28 7.62 -3.84
CA ILE A 138 -7.25 8.91 -3.16
C ILE A 138 -7.30 8.67 -1.66
N GLY A 139 -6.31 9.23 -0.96
CA GLY A 139 -6.21 9.22 0.49
C GLY A 139 -6.42 10.59 1.11
N THR A 140 -6.05 10.71 2.38
CA THR A 140 -5.98 12.00 3.08
C THR A 140 -4.54 12.52 3.19
N GLN A 141 -3.56 11.68 2.85
CA GLN A 141 -2.15 11.98 2.87
C GLN A 141 -1.39 11.15 1.84
N VAL A 142 -0.41 11.75 1.15
CA VAL A 142 0.56 11.07 0.27
C VAL A 142 1.94 11.69 0.39
N VAL A 143 2.98 10.91 0.14
CA VAL A 143 4.35 11.45 0.07
C VAL A 143 4.59 12.20 -1.26
N PRO A 144 5.27 13.36 -1.27
CA PRO A 144 5.76 14.08 -0.11
C PRO A 144 4.78 15.15 0.32
N GLU A 145 4.13 14.92 1.45
CA GLU A 145 3.82 16.03 2.33
C GLU A 145 5.14 16.73 2.61
N PHE A 146 5.24 18.00 2.28
CA PHE A 146 6.32 18.85 2.74
C PHE A 146 6.47 18.65 4.26
N GLY A 147 7.47 17.85 4.66
CA GLY A 147 7.64 17.52 6.07
C GLY A 147 7.89 18.78 6.91
N ALA A 148 8.08 18.60 8.22
CA ALA A 148 8.43 19.67 9.16
C ALA A 148 9.58 20.60 8.65
N LEU A 149 10.41 20.11 7.73
CA LEU A 149 11.45 20.91 7.07
C LEU A 149 10.89 22.09 6.25
N SER A 150 9.81 21.92 5.49
CA SER A 150 9.25 23.03 4.71
C SER A 150 8.51 24.03 5.58
N SER A 151 7.83 23.58 6.63
CA SER A 151 7.21 24.50 7.58
C SER A 151 8.27 25.28 8.36
N VAL A 152 9.42 24.68 8.70
CA VAL A 152 10.58 25.40 9.25
C VAL A 152 11.11 26.44 8.26
N VAL A 153 11.28 26.10 6.99
CA VAL A 153 11.74 27.06 5.96
C VAL A 153 10.73 28.20 5.79
N LEU A 154 9.43 27.90 5.76
CA LEU A 154 8.36 28.91 5.67
C LEU A 154 8.35 29.84 6.89
N ILE A 155 8.48 29.28 8.10
CA ILE A 155 8.56 30.06 9.35
C ILE A 155 9.81 30.95 9.34
N MET A 156 10.97 30.42 8.96
CA MET A 156 12.22 31.19 8.88
C MET A 156 12.15 32.32 7.85
N ALA A 157 11.47 32.08 6.72
CA ALA A 157 11.25 33.10 5.70
C ALA A 157 10.38 34.25 6.22
N ILE A 158 9.26 33.94 6.87
CA ILE A 158 8.35 34.95 7.45
C ILE A 158 9.08 35.77 8.53
N ILE A 159 9.79 35.12 9.45
CA ILE A 159 10.56 35.81 10.50
C ILE A 159 11.60 36.74 9.89
N SER A 160 12.33 36.30 8.86
CA SER A 160 13.34 37.11 8.18
C SER A 160 12.74 38.36 7.52
N ILE A 161 11.61 38.22 6.83
CA ILE A 161 10.91 39.35 6.19
C ILE A 161 10.45 40.37 7.23
N VAL A 162 9.87 39.91 8.35
CA VAL A 162 9.42 40.80 9.43
C VAL A 162 10.63 41.49 10.10
N ALA A 163 11.72 40.78 10.34
CA ALA A 163 12.93 41.34 10.92
C ALA A 163 13.59 42.40 10.01
N ILE A 164 13.60 42.18 8.69
CA ILE A 164 14.15 43.14 7.72
C ILE A 164 13.21 44.34 7.54
N SER A 165 11.89 44.12 7.44
CA SER A 165 10.91 45.20 7.28
C SER A 165 10.83 46.13 8.49
N THR A 166 11.02 45.62 9.70
CA THR A 166 11.09 46.46 10.91
C THR A 166 12.36 47.31 10.97
N LYS A 167 13.46 46.88 10.34
CA LYS A 167 14.72 47.67 10.28
C LYS A 167 14.79 48.63 9.10
N THR A 168 14.05 48.39 8.03
CA THR A 168 14.11 49.21 6.81
C THR A 168 12.95 50.20 6.79
N ARG A 169 13.15 51.41 7.33
CA ARG A 169 12.23 52.53 7.01
C ARG A 169 12.40 52.85 5.53
N LEU A 170 11.48 52.35 4.69
CA LEU A 170 11.37 52.77 3.29
C LEU A 170 11.12 54.28 3.26
N LYS A 171 12.19 55.06 3.05
CA LYS A 171 12.09 56.47 2.71
C LYS A 171 11.74 56.54 1.23
N PHE A 172 10.46 56.68 0.92
CA PHE A 172 10.05 57.14 -0.41
C PHE A 172 10.46 58.62 -0.50
N ALA A 173 11.41 58.90 -1.39
CA ALA A 173 11.79 60.25 -1.79
C ALA A 173 11.06 60.58 -3.10
#